data_AF-W1WJF8-F1
#
_entry.id   AF-W1WJF8-F1
#
_cell.length_a   1.000
_cell.length_b   1.000
_cell.length_c   1.000
_cell.angle_alpha   90.00
_cell.angle_beta   90.00
_cell.angle_gamma   90.00
#
_symmetry.space_group_name_H-M   'P 1'
#
loop_
_entity.id
_entity.type
_entity.pdbx_description
1 polymer ?
#
loop_
_entity_poly.entity_id
_entity_poly.type
_entity_poly.pdbx_seq_one_letter_code
_entity_poly.pdbx_strand_id
1 'polypeptide(L)'
;TWEAGLGYKVNEDLDINAGYRYINTKHADKENISFQGPVVGLSYRFGGHKTVAPVATPAPAPVYTPAPAPVVEAPVYKTPKLDYYVQSIYFDSDQDVARADQYPNLTAAVNAANQYSQDQIKLLGNADTDATPQYNVGLSERRVQYVAQYLVNN
;
A
#
# COMPACT_ATOMS: atom_id res chain seq x y z
N THR A 1 13.82 -3.44 14.73
CA THR A 1 15.19 -3.16 14.26
C THR A 1 16.03 -2.78 15.45
N TRP A 2 17.18 -3.41 15.62
CA TRP A 2 18.16 -3.01 16.64
C TRP A 2 19.52 -2.82 15.95
N GLU A 3 20.32 -1.92 16.49
CA GLU A 3 21.66 -1.61 15.99
C GLU A 3 22.61 -1.41 17.16
N ALA A 4 23.84 -1.89 17.00
CA ALA A 4 24.93 -1.64 17.93
C ALA A 4 26.17 -1.29 17.10
N GLY A 5 26.86 -0.20 17.44
CA GLY A 5 28.00 0.26 16.66
C GLY A 5 28.87 1.24 17.40
N LEU A 6 30.09 1.43 16.89
CA LEU A 6 31.08 2.37 17.37
C LEU A 6 31.40 3.36 16.25
N GLY A 7 31.43 4.64 16.58
CA GLY A 7 31.78 5.72 15.66
C GLY A 7 33.08 6.39 16.09
N TYR A 8 33.88 6.81 15.12
CA TYR A 8 35.09 7.60 15.32
C TYR A 8 35.07 8.84 14.43
N LYS A 9 35.34 9.99 15.03
CA LYS A 9 35.50 11.26 14.32
C LYS A 9 36.92 11.34 13.79
N VAL A 10 37.10 11.32 12.48
CA VAL A 10 38.43 11.37 11.86
C VAL A 10 38.95 12.80 11.83
N ASN A 11 38.08 13.73 11.46
CA ASN A 11 38.32 15.17 11.54
C ASN A 11 36.97 15.88 11.77
N GLU A 12 36.96 17.21 11.78
CA GLU A 12 35.74 17.93 12.14
C GLU A 12 34.60 17.75 11.10
N ASP A 13 34.95 17.55 9.83
CA ASP A 13 34.01 17.36 8.72
C ASP A 13 33.68 15.88 8.43
N LEU A 14 34.50 14.94 8.89
CA LEU A 14 34.47 13.52 8.50
C LEU A 14 34.33 12.58 9.70
N ASP A 15 33.24 11.80 9.69
CA ASP A 15 32.95 10.76 10.67
C ASP A 15 32.92 9.37 9.98
N ILE A 16 33.50 8.37 10.64
CA ILE A 16 33.43 6.95 10.24
C ILE A 16 32.71 6.17 11.33
N ASN A 17 31.80 5.28 10.95
CA ASN A 17 31.16 4.35 11.88
C ASN A 17 31.17 2.92 11.36
N ALA A 18 31.23 1.98 12.29
CA ALA A 18 31.08 0.56 12.03
C ALA A 18 30.11 -0.03 13.07
N GLY A 19 29.20 -0.87 12.63
CA GLY A 19 28.21 -1.48 13.51
C GLY A 19 27.60 -2.74 12.93
N TYR A 20 26.72 -3.34 13.70
CA TYR A 20 25.93 -4.50 13.31
C TYR A 20 24.46 -4.11 13.35
N ARG A 21 23.74 -4.39 12.26
CA ARG A 21 22.37 -3.92 12.08
C ARG A 21 21.45 -5.04 11.63
N TYR A 22 20.30 -5.15 12.30
CA TYR A 22 19.21 -6.04 11.92
C TYR A 22 18.02 -5.23 11.41
N ILE A 23 17.78 -5.29 10.09
CA ILE A 23 16.62 -4.68 9.43
C ILE A 23 15.67 -5.78 9.01
N ASN A 24 14.41 -5.64 9.40
CA ASN A 24 13.34 -6.51 8.98
C ASN A 24 12.28 -5.70 8.24
N THR A 25 12.24 -5.81 6.92
CA THR A 25 11.30 -5.08 6.07
C THR A 25 10.44 -6.05 5.28
N LYS A 26 9.13 -5.86 5.36
CA LYS A 26 8.17 -6.57 4.51
C LYS A 26 8.30 -6.06 3.08
N HIS A 27 8.58 -6.95 2.13
CA HIS A 27 8.68 -6.61 0.71
C HIS A 27 7.41 -7.00 -0.07
N ALA A 28 6.80 -8.15 0.25
CA ALA A 28 5.52 -8.60 -0.29
C ALA A 28 4.79 -9.55 0.69
N ASP A 29 3.53 -9.88 0.42
CA ASP A 29 2.59 -10.55 1.35
C ASP A 29 3.02 -11.93 1.89
N LYS A 30 4.05 -12.56 1.30
CA LYS A 30 4.58 -13.86 1.77
C LYS A 30 6.10 -13.95 1.86
N GLU A 31 6.83 -12.89 1.55
CA GLU A 31 8.30 -12.89 1.59
C GLU A 31 8.84 -11.67 2.32
N ASN A 32 9.73 -11.94 3.27
CA ASN A 32 10.27 -10.96 4.18
C ASN A 32 11.77 -10.83 3.91
N ILE A 33 12.20 -9.64 3.51
CA ILE A 33 13.61 -9.37 3.28
C ILE A 33 14.19 -8.94 4.62
N SER A 34 14.89 -9.87 5.26
CA SER A 34 15.68 -9.60 6.45
C SER A 34 17.13 -9.40 6.07
N PHE A 35 17.70 -8.27 6.51
CA PHE A 35 19.12 -8.03 6.44
C PHE A 35 19.69 -8.04 7.85
N GLN A 36 20.60 -8.98 8.10
CA GLN A 36 21.36 -9.05 9.35
C GLN A 36 22.84 -9.09 9.01
N GLY A 37 23.55 -8.01 9.30
CA GLY A 37 24.96 -7.97 8.94
C GLY A 37 25.71 -6.73 9.42
N PRO A 38 27.04 -6.75 9.24
CA PRO A 38 27.88 -5.61 9.52
C PRO A 38 27.58 -4.47 8.54
N VAL A 39 27.67 -3.25 9.04
CA VAL A 39 27.53 -2.01 8.28
C VAL A 39 28.68 -1.08 8.57
N VAL A 40 29.13 -0.36 7.55
CA VAL A 40 30.12 0.71 7.66
C VAL A 40 29.54 1.97 7.04
N GLY A 41 29.70 3.10 7.70
CA GLY A 41 29.17 4.38 7.28
C GLY A 41 30.25 5.46 7.24
N LEU A 42 30.19 6.29 6.21
CA LEU A 42 31.00 7.49 6.04
C LEU A 42 30.06 8.70 5.99
N SER A 43 30.35 9.73 6.77
CA SER A 43 29.56 10.96 6.75
C SER A 43 30.49 12.15 6.63
N TYR A 44 30.25 12.98 5.62
CA TYR A 44 31.04 14.18 5.34
C TYR A 44 30.13 15.41 5.34
N ARG A 45 30.50 16.44 6.09
CA ARG A 45 29.77 17.70 6.21
C ARG A 45 30.38 18.76 5.27
N PHE A 46 29.55 19.52 4.56
CA PHE A 46 29.99 20.62 3.71
C PHE A 46 29.51 21.95 4.30
N GLY A 47 30.36 23.00 4.29
CA GLY A 47 29.94 24.36 4.67
C GLY A 47 30.89 25.15 5.56
N GLY A 48 32.03 24.59 5.98
CA GLY A 48 33.05 25.32 6.72
C GLY A 48 32.73 25.48 8.21
N HIS A 49 33.70 25.09 9.03
CA HIS A 49 33.59 25.05 10.48
C HIS A 49 33.69 26.45 11.09
N LYS A 50 32.66 26.87 11.83
CA LYS A 50 32.84 27.91 12.85
C LYS A 50 33.26 27.22 14.14
N THR A 51 34.51 27.43 14.54
CA THR A 51 35.04 26.93 15.81
C THR A 51 34.27 27.60 16.94
N VAL A 52 33.33 26.87 17.55
CA VAL A 52 32.71 27.29 18.81
C VAL A 52 33.53 26.69 19.94
N ALA A 53 33.89 27.52 20.92
CA ALA A 53 34.72 27.18 22.07
C ALA A 53 34.24 25.89 22.78
N PRO A 54 35.15 25.11 23.40
CA PRO A 54 34.79 23.86 24.05
C PRO A 54 33.80 24.13 25.19
N VAL A 55 32.58 23.63 25.03
CA VAL A 55 31.59 23.57 26.12
C VAL A 55 32.00 22.43 27.06
N ALA A 56 31.97 22.73 28.36
CA ALA A 56 32.37 21.84 29.45
C ALA A 56 31.81 20.41 29.33
N THR A 57 32.61 19.43 29.75
CA THR A 57 32.25 18.02 29.89
C THR A 57 30.96 17.89 30.71
N PRO A 58 29.88 17.28 30.17
CA PRO A 58 28.67 17.05 30.95
C PRO A 58 28.92 16.04 32.06
N ALA A 59 28.34 16.29 33.23
CA ALA A 59 28.30 15.37 34.37
C ALA A 59 27.72 13.99 33.97
N PRO A 60 28.01 12.91 34.72
CA PRO A 60 27.55 11.56 34.40
C PRO A 60 26.02 11.54 34.22
N ALA A 61 25.57 10.98 33.09
CA ALA A 61 24.16 10.94 32.76
C ALA A 61 23.38 10.09 33.78
N PRO A 62 22.20 10.54 34.23
CA PRO A 62 21.33 9.75 35.10
C PRO A 62 20.90 8.47 34.37
N VAL A 63 20.89 7.35 35.10
CA VAL A 63 20.41 6.06 34.60
C VAL A 63 18.90 6.18 34.38
N TYR A 64 18.47 6.22 33.12
CA TYR A 64 17.05 6.19 32.77
C TYR A 64 16.52 4.76 32.87
N THR A 65 15.52 4.52 33.72
CA THR A 65 14.61 3.39 33.56
C THR A 65 13.68 3.70 32.38
N PRO A 66 13.61 2.84 31.35
CA PRO A 66 12.75 3.10 30.20
C PRO A 66 11.29 3.12 30.65
N ALA A 67 10.61 4.25 30.40
CA ALA A 67 9.17 4.34 30.55
C ALA A 67 8.47 3.35 29.60
N PRO A 68 7.30 2.78 29.96
CA PRO A 68 6.55 1.90 29.08
C PRO A 68 6.32 2.59 27.73
N ALA A 69 6.79 1.95 26.66
CA ALA A 69 6.65 2.50 25.32
C ALA A 69 5.16 2.72 25.01
N PRO A 70 4.75 3.89 24.51
CA PRO A 70 3.39 4.09 24.05
C PRO A 70 3.10 3.08 22.94
N VAL A 71 1.97 2.38 23.07
CA VAL A 71 1.49 1.45 22.06
C VAL A 71 1.11 2.30 20.84
N VAL A 72 2.03 2.44 19.90
CA VAL A 72 1.76 3.05 18.61
C VAL A 72 0.94 2.04 17.83
N GLU A 73 -0.34 2.33 17.68
CA GLU A 73 -1.24 1.56 16.81
C GLU A 73 -0.63 1.57 15.39
N ALA A 74 -0.36 0.39 14.85
CA ALA A 74 0.27 0.28 13.54
C ALA A 74 -0.64 0.95 12.50
N PRO A 75 -0.10 1.85 11.63
CA PRO A 75 -0.91 2.46 10.60
C PRO A 75 -1.50 1.35 9.73
N VAL A 76 -2.83 1.33 9.64
CA VAL A 76 -3.56 0.40 8.78
C VAL A 76 -3.23 0.77 7.34
N TYR A 77 -2.34 0.00 6.72
CA TYR A 77 -2.07 0.12 5.29
C TYR A 77 -3.30 -0.36 4.53
N LYS A 78 -4.07 0.58 3.97
CA LYS A 78 -5.13 0.24 3.02
C LYS A 78 -4.49 -0.31 1.75
N THR A 79 -4.95 -1.47 1.30
CA THR A 79 -4.62 -2.03 -0.02
C THR A 79 -4.80 -0.95 -1.09
N PRO A 80 -3.86 -0.82 -2.05
CA PRO A 80 -4.04 0.11 -3.16
C PRO A 80 -5.32 -0.25 -3.90
N LYS A 81 -6.15 0.76 -4.13
CA LYS A 81 -7.40 0.65 -4.88
C LYS A 81 -7.09 0.14 -6.29
N LEU A 82 -7.61 -1.03 -6.66
CA LEU A 82 -7.63 -1.44 -8.06
C LEU A 82 -8.64 -0.55 -8.78
N ASP A 83 -8.19 0.23 -9.76
CA ASP A 83 -9.07 1.08 -10.56
C ASP A 83 -10.01 0.27 -11.47
N TYR A 84 -9.76 -1.04 -11.61
CA TYR A 84 -10.52 -1.92 -12.50
C TYR A 84 -10.91 -3.22 -11.80
N TYR A 85 -12.22 -3.48 -11.77
CA TYR A 85 -12.75 -4.79 -11.47
C TYR A 85 -12.81 -5.60 -12.78
N VAL A 86 -11.90 -6.56 -12.95
CA VAL A 86 -11.73 -7.29 -14.23
C VAL A 86 -12.64 -8.50 -14.39
N GLN A 87 -13.41 -8.86 -13.36
CA GLN A 87 -14.29 -10.01 -13.43
C GLN A 87 -15.58 -9.65 -14.16
N SER A 88 -15.72 -10.16 -15.39
CA SER A 88 -16.87 -9.88 -16.25
C SER A 88 -18.13 -10.62 -15.79
N ILE A 89 -19.29 -9.99 -16.01
CA ILE A 89 -20.61 -10.61 -15.83
C ILE A 89 -21.13 -11.02 -17.21
N TYR A 90 -21.43 -12.30 -17.39
CA TYR A 90 -21.92 -12.84 -18.66
C TYR A 90 -23.44 -12.96 -18.70
N PHE A 91 -23.97 -12.83 -19.91
CA PHE A 91 -25.39 -12.90 -20.22
C PHE A 91 -25.59 -13.94 -21.31
N ASP A 92 -26.76 -14.56 -21.34
CA ASP A 92 -27.14 -15.39 -22.48
C ASP A 92 -27.47 -14.52 -23.70
N SER A 93 -27.55 -15.17 -24.86
CA SER A 93 -27.87 -14.50 -26.12
C SER A 93 -29.20 -13.75 -26.00
N ASP A 94 -29.19 -12.48 -26.41
CA ASP A 94 -30.32 -11.56 -26.33
C ASP A 94 -30.94 -11.38 -24.93
N GLN A 95 -30.23 -11.72 -23.85
CA GLN A 95 -30.69 -11.52 -22.48
C GLN A 95 -29.99 -10.32 -21.82
N ASP A 96 -30.71 -9.63 -20.95
CA ASP A 96 -30.23 -8.53 -20.11
C ASP A 96 -30.21 -8.85 -18.61
N VAL A 97 -30.66 -10.05 -18.24
CA VAL A 97 -30.51 -10.63 -16.90
C VAL A 97 -29.24 -11.48 -16.87
N ALA A 98 -28.40 -11.27 -15.86
CA ALA A 98 -27.17 -12.03 -15.69
C ALA A 98 -27.50 -13.53 -15.54
N ARG A 99 -26.67 -14.39 -16.12
CA ARG A 99 -26.82 -15.83 -15.96
C ARG A 99 -26.68 -16.24 -14.49
N ALA A 100 -27.37 -17.31 -14.10
CA ALA A 100 -27.37 -17.81 -12.73
C ALA A 100 -25.95 -18.16 -12.21
N ASP A 101 -25.07 -18.64 -13.08
CA ASP A 101 -23.68 -18.96 -12.74
C ASP A 101 -22.79 -17.72 -12.52
N GLN A 102 -23.30 -16.51 -12.79
CA GLN A 102 -22.59 -15.24 -12.61
C GLN A 102 -22.89 -14.55 -11.28
N TYR A 103 -23.81 -15.08 -10.46
CA TYR A 103 -24.09 -14.56 -9.13
C TYR A 103 -22.85 -14.51 -8.21
N PRO A 104 -21.93 -15.48 -8.23
CA PRO A 104 -20.67 -15.36 -7.50
C PRO A 104 -19.85 -14.13 -7.91
N ASN A 105 -19.85 -13.79 -9.21
CA ASN A 105 -19.14 -12.62 -9.73
C ASN A 105 -19.84 -11.32 -9.34
N LEU A 106 -21.18 -11.29 -9.37
CA LEU A 106 -21.97 -10.17 -8.89
C LEU A 106 -21.73 -9.91 -7.39
N THR A 107 -21.76 -10.95 -6.56
CA THR A 107 -21.46 -10.84 -5.12
C THR A 107 -20.04 -10.37 -4.87
N ALA A 108 -19.07 -10.86 -5.64
CA ALA A 108 -17.70 -10.40 -5.52
C ALA A 108 -17.54 -8.92 -5.94
N ALA A 109 -18.32 -8.43 -6.92
CA ALA A 109 -18.39 -7.03 -7.29
C ALA A 109 -19.01 -6.15 -6.20
N VAL A 110 -20.09 -6.61 -5.54
CA VAL A 110 -20.68 -5.94 -4.35
C VAL A 110 -19.65 -5.82 -3.23
N ASN A 111 -18.94 -6.91 -2.92
CA ASN A 111 -17.92 -6.91 -1.88
C ASN A 111 -16.79 -5.94 -2.20
N ALA A 112 -16.35 -5.87 -3.47
CA ALA A 112 -15.36 -4.91 -3.91
C ALA A 112 -15.86 -3.46 -3.83
N ALA A 113 -17.11 -3.21 -4.24
CA ALA A 113 -17.75 -1.90 -4.13
C ALA A 113 -17.80 -1.42 -2.66
N ASN A 114 -18.18 -2.30 -1.75
CA ASN A 114 -18.33 -1.99 -0.33
C ASN A 114 -16.99 -1.70 0.38
N GLN A 115 -15.87 -2.25 -0.10
CA GLN A 115 -14.54 -1.89 0.41
C GLN A 115 -14.18 -0.42 0.15
N TYR A 116 -14.78 0.18 -0.88
CA TYR A 116 -14.47 1.51 -1.38
C TYR A 116 -15.75 2.35 -1.55
N SER A 117 -16.59 2.40 -0.51
CA SER A 117 -17.93 3.00 -0.56
C SER A 117 -18.00 4.50 -0.91
N GLN A 118 -16.88 5.21 -0.87
CA GLN A 118 -16.79 6.63 -1.25
C GLN A 118 -16.42 6.82 -2.73
N ASP A 119 -16.14 5.73 -3.45
CA ASP A 119 -15.66 5.76 -4.81
C ASP A 119 -16.76 5.54 -5.85
N GLN A 120 -16.56 6.09 -7.04
CA GLN A 120 -17.44 5.85 -8.17
C GLN A 120 -17.04 4.58 -8.92
N ILE A 121 -18.04 3.78 -9.30
CA ILE A 121 -17.87 2.57 -10.10
C ILE A 121 -18.29 2.88 -11.54
N LYS A 122 -17.40 2.61 -12.49
CA LYS A 122 -17.70 2.68 -13.91
C LYS A 122 -18.04 1.30 -14.44
N LEU A 123 -19.26 1.14 -14.97
CA LEU A 123 -19.71 -0.08 -15.63
C LEU A 123 -19.61 0.07 -17.14
N LEU A 124 -19.14 -0.97 -17.81
CA LEU A 124 -19.04 -1.05 -19.27
C LEU A 124 -19.82 -2.28 -19.74
N GLY A 125 -20.78 -2.06 -20.65
CA GLY A 125 -21.60 -3.12 -21.24
C GLY A 125 -21.17 -3.38 -22.67
N ASN A 126 -21.11 -4.66 -23.03
CA ASN A 126 -20.82 -5.11 -24.38
C ASN A 126 -21.94 -6.07 -24.87
N ALA A 127 -22.17 -6.05 -26.17
CA ALA A 127 -22.99 -7.02 -26.89
C ALA A 127 -22.18 -7.62 -28.05
N ASP A 128 -22.62 -8.77 -28.55
CA ASP A 128 -22.06 -9.39 -29.75
C ASP A 128 -22.40 -8.57 -31.01
N THR A 129 -21.89 -8.99 -32.17
CA THR A 129 -22.09 -8.28 -33.44
C THR A 129 -23.27 -8.79 -34.25
N ASP A 130 -24.10 -9.66 -33.67
CA ASP A 130 -25.10 -10.43 -34.40
C ASP A 130 -26.35 -9.60 -34.76
N ALA A 131 -26.63 -8.55 -33.97
CA ALA A 131 -27.70 -7.60 -34.21
C ALA A 131 -27.20 -6.24 -34.75
N THR A 132 -28.13 -5.30 -34.97
CA THR A 132 -27.77 -3.95 -35.43
C THR A 132 -26.98 -3.20 -34.36
N PRO A 133 -26.07 -2.28 -34.74
CA PRO A 133 -25.30 -1.49 -33.77
C PRO A 133 -26.18 -0.77 -32.75
N GLN A 134 -27.31 -0.20 -33.20
CA GLN A 134 -28.27 0.48 -32.33
C GLN A 134 -28.92 -0.47 -31.32
N TYR A 135 -29.27 -1.68 -31.77
CA TYR A 135 -29.81 -2.71 -30.88
C TYR A 135 -28.79 -3.12 -29.82
N ASN A 136 -27.54 -3.35 -30.23
CA ASN A 136 -26.44 -3.76 -29.35
C ASN A 136 -26.08 -2.70 -28.31
N VAL A 137 -26.17 -1.42 -28.65
CA VAL A 137 -26.07 -0.32 -27.68
C VAL A 137 -27.18 -0.43 -26.65
N GLY A 138 -28.44 -0.55 -27.09
CA GLY A 138 -29.58 -0.67 -26.18
C GLY A 138 -29.52 -1.93 -25.29
N LEU A 139 -29.08 -3.06 -25.82
CA LEU A 139 -28.87 -4.29 -25.03
C LEU A 139 -27.75 -4.12 -24.00
N SER A 140 -26.64 -3.50 -24.40
CA SER A 140 -25.52 -3.20 -23.50
C SER A 140 -25.94 -2.26 -22.36
N GLU A 141 -26.75 -1.24 -22.66
CA GLU A 141 -27.30 -0.31 -21.65
C GLU A 141 -28.18 -1.04 -20.64
N ARG A 142 -29.10 -1.91 -21.08
CA ARG A 142 -29.95 -2.69 -20.16
C ARG A 142 -29.14 -3.63 -19.26
N ARG A 143 -28.11 -4.30 -19.81
CA ARG A 143 -27.18 -5.15 -19.04
C ARG A 143 -26.44 -4.34 -17.97
N VAL A 144 -25.96 -3.15 -18.32
CA VAL A 144 -25.33 -2.24 -17.36
C VAL A 144 -26.31 -1.81 -16.28
N GLN A 145 -27.54 -1.46 -16.65
CA GLN A 145 -28.59 -1.09 -15.69
C GLN A 145 -28.92 -2.23 -14.73
N TYR A 146 -29.01 -3.47 -15.24
CA TYR A 146 -29.24 -4.66 -14.40
C TYR A 146 -28.13 -4.81 -13.35
N VAL A 147 -26.86 -4.75 -13.77
CA VAL A 147 -25.72 -4.86 -12.85
C VAL A 147 -25.70 -3.69 -11.87
N ALA A 148 -25.93 -2.46 -12.33
CA ALA A 148 -25.99 -1.28 -11.46
C ALA A 148 -27.07 -1.44 -10.38
N GLN A 149 -28.27 -1.88 -10.75
CA GLN A 149 -29.35 -2.13 -9.80
C GLN A 149 -28.98 -3.23 -8.80
N TYR A 150 -28.35 -4.31 -9.26
CA TYR A 150 -27.88 -5.36 -8.38
C TYR A 150 -26.88 -4.82 -7.33
N LEU A 151 -25.91 -4.01 -7.76
CA LEU A 151 -24.90 -3.41 -6.88
C LEU A 151 -25.48 -2.38 -5.91
N VAL A 152 -26.57 -1.69 -6.26
CA VAL A 152 -27.23 -0.72 -5.38
C VAL A 152 -28.11 -1.42 -4.34
N ASN A 153 -28.69 -2.56 -4.69
CA ASN A 153 -29.64 -3.29 -3.84
C ASN A 153 -28.97 -4.30 -2.89
N ASN A 154 -27.64 -4.47 -2.95
CA ASN A 154 -26.86 -5.43 -2.16
C ASN A 154 -25.58 -4.78 -1.64
#